data_AF-A0AAU8HSW2-F1
#
_entry.id   AF-A0AAU8HSW2-F1
#
_cell.length_a   1.000
_cell.length_b   1.000
_cell.length_c   1.000
_cell.angle_alpha   90.00
_cell.angle_beta   90.00
_cell.angle_gamma   90.00
#
_symmetry.space_group_name_H-M   'P 1'
#
loop_
_entity.id
_entity.type
_entity.pdbx_description
1 polymer ?
#
loop_
_entity_poly.entity_id
_entity_poly.type
_entity_poly.pdbx_seq_one_letter_code
_entity_poly.pdbx_strand_id
1 'polypeptide(L)'
;MKKKILKFILVFGIGYLLLSLMQWQHNEIQEAGKYFELAVLNRIFLKVLIILFGVLIEWRRVIKLFKNGFSVDVALLVLSCILIVVSIIPVSYWFEWFGIAAHGPVKILQTPLNVYLINVVAGIALTRSLAKD
;
A
#
# COMPACT_ATOMS: atom_id res chain seq x y z
N MET A 1 -15.12 -9.02 -27.52
CA MET A 1 -13.64 -8.97 -27.46
C MET A 1 -13.09 -7.58 -27.11
N LYS A 2 -13.46 -6.52 -27.87
CA LYS A 2 -12.99 -5.13 -27.67
C LYS A 2 -13.09 -4.59 -26.22
N LYS A 3 -14.23 -4.80 -25.55
CA LYS A 3 -14.44 -4.35 -24.15
C LYS A 3 -13.52 -5.02 -23.11
N LYS A 4 -13.04 -6.25 -23.36
CA LYS A 4 -12.08 -6.93 -22.46
C LYS A 4 -10.68 -6.35 -22.63
N ILE A 5 -10.25 -6.17 -23.88
CA ILE A 5 -8.96 -5.58 -24.22
C ILE A 5 -8.84 -4.15 -23.66
N LEU A 6 -9.89 -3.33 -23.80
CA LEU A 6 -9.90 -1.97 -23.25
C LEU A 6 -9.69 -1.93 -21.73
N LYS A 7 -10.30 -2.87 -20.98
CA LYS A 7 -10.10 -2.96 -19.52
C LYS A 7 -8.66 -3.32 -19.17
N PHE A 8 -8.05 -4.25 -19.91
CA PHE A 8 -6.65 -4.61 -19.69
C PHE A 8 -5.72 -3.43 -19.97
N ILE A 9 -5.93 -2.71 -21.08
CA ILE A 9 -5.15 -1.51 -21.41
C ILE A 9 -5.28 -0.47 -20.30
N LEU A 10 -6.50 -0.25 -19.79
CA LEU A 10 -6.74 0.73 -18.73
C LEU A 10 -6.07 0.33 -17.42
N VAL A 11 -6.21 -0.92 -16.98
CA VAL A 11 -5.54 -1.44 -15.76
C VAL A 11 -4.03 -1.37 -15.91
N PHE A 12 -3.50 -1.74 -17.07
CA PHE A 12 -2.06 -1.66 -17.35
C PHE A 12 -1.58 -0.21 -17.35
N GLY A 13 -2.33 0.71 -17.95
CA GLY A 13 -2.01 2.14 -17.96
C GLY A 13 -2.00 2.76 -16.54
N ILE A 14 -2.99 2.43 -15.71
CA ILE A 14 -3.01 2.85 -14.30
C ILE A 14 -1.83 2.23 -13.54
N GLY A 15 -1.53 0.95 -13.78
CA GLY A 15 -0.38 0.27 -13.17
C GLY A 15 0.94 0.93 -13.52
N TYR A 16 1.15 1.25 -14.80
CA TYR A 16 2.33 1.96 -15.27
C TYR A 16 2.43 3.37 -14.66
N LEU A 17 1.31 4.09 -14.57
CA LEU A 17 1.27 5.40 -13.93
C LEU A 17 1.65 5.32 -12.45
N LEU A 18 1.09 4.35 -11.70
CA LEU A 18 1.43 4.14 -10.30
C LEU A 18 2.92 3.84 -10.12
N LEU A 19 3.48 2.95 -10.93
CA LEU A 19 4.92 2.64 -10.89
C LEU A 19 5.77 3.87 -11.22
N SER A 20 5.35 4.70 -12.18
CA SER A 20 6.05 5.94 -12.52
C SER A 20 6.04 6.95 -11.36
N LEU A 21 4.89 7.10 -10.68
CA LEU A 21 4.75 7.96 -9.51
C LEU A 21 5.59 7.44 -8.33
N MET A 22 5.64 6.13 -8.11
CA MET A 22 6.50 5.51 -7.10
C MET A 22 7.97 5.78 -7.38
N GLN A 23 8.41 5.65 -8.64
CA GLN A 23 9.79 5.93 -9.02
C GLN A 23 10.14 7.40 -8.80
N TRP A 24 9.26 8.31 -9.22
CA TRP A 24 9.46 9.74 -8.99
C TRP A 24 9.59 10.06 -7.49
N GLN A 25 8.70 9.54 -6.67
CA GLN A 25 8.75 9.70 -5.21
C GLN A 25 9.97 9.07 -4.57
N HIS A 26 10.43 7.92 -5.09
CA HIS A 26 11.67 7.31 -4.62
C HIS A 26 12.87 8.24 -4.86
N ASN A 27 12.95 8.87 -6.04
CA ASN A 27 14.00 9.82 -6.36
C ASN A 27 13.94 11.06 -5.47
N GLU A 28 12.75 11.64 -5.27
CA GLU A 28 12.52 12.76 -4.36
C GLU A 28 12.96 12.44 -2.92
N ILE A 29 12.73 11.22 -2.42
CA ILE A 29 13.19 10.82 -1.08
C ILE A 29 14.72 10.75 -1.00
N GLN A 30 15.41 10.35 -2.08
CA GLN A 30 16.88 10.33 -2.12
C GLN A 30 17.45 11.76 -2.14
N GLU A 31 16.81 12.68 -2.86
CA GLU A 31 17.22 14.07 -2.97
C GLU A 31 16.88 14.89 -1.70
N ALA A 32 15.71 14.62 -1.09
CA ALA A 32 15.21 15.28 0.10
C ALA A 32 15.90 14.84 1.41
N GLY A 33 16.99 14.07 1.35
CA GLY A 33 17.79 13.66 2.51
C GLY A 33 18.31 14.81 3.39
N LYS A 34 18.13 16.06 2.95
CA LYS A 34 18.48 17.29 3.66
C LYS A 34 17.35 17.88 4.53
N TYR A 35 16.09 17.46 4.34
CA TYR A 35 14.92 18.00 5.07
C TYR A 35 14.05 16.87 5.65
N PHE A 36 14.15 16.65 6.96
CA PHE A 36 13.55 15.52 7.66
C PHE A 36 12.03 15.42 7.48
N GLU A 37 11.28 16.52 7.65
CA GLU A 37 9.82 16.52 7.56
C GLU A 37 9.30 16.22 6.14
N LEU A 38 9.94 16.80 5.12
CA LEU A 38 9.59 16.55 3.71
C LEU A 38 9.82 15.07 3.35
N ALA A 39 10.91 14.49 3.86
CA ALA A 39 11.23 13.09 3.67
C ALA A 39 10.20 12.15 4.34
N VAL A 40 9.62 12.52 5.49
CA VAL A 40 8.58 11.72 6.15
C VAL A 40 7.29 11.71 5.32
N LEU A 41 6.83 12.88 4.86
CA LEU A 41 5.63 12.98 4.04
C LEU A 41 5.77 12.22 2.71
N ASN A 42 6.90 12.37 2.02
CA ASN A 42 7.16 11.65 0.77
C ASN A 42 7.18 10.12 0.99
N ARG A 43 7.73 9.64 2.12
CA ARG A 43 7.69 8.22 2.48
C ARG A 43 6.27 7.73 2.75
N ILE A 44 5.43 8.50 3.44
CA ILE A 44 4.02 8.15 3.66
C ILE A 44 3.30 8.09 2.31
N PHE A 45 3.50 9.08 1.45
CA PHE A 45 2.88 9.12 0.13
C PHE A 45 3.29 7.91 -0.74
N LEU A 46 4.58 7.55 -0.74
CA LEU A 46 5.05 6.33 -1.42
C LEU A 46 4.35 5.07 -0.90
N LYS A 47 4.19 4.93 0.42
CA LYS A 47 3.49 3.78 1.02
C LYS A 47 2.01 3.73 0.59
N VAL A 48 1.34 4.88 0.52
CA VAL A 48 -0.04 4.98 0.00
C VAL A 48 -0.12 4.53 -1.46
N LEU A 49 0.82 4.96 -2.31
CA LEU A 49 0.87 4.50 -3.71
C LEU A 49 1.01 2.96 -3.78
N ILE A 50 1.82 2.36 -2.90
CA ILE A 50 2.03 0.90 -2.87
C ILE A 50 0.76 0.17 -2.41
N ILE A 51 0.02 0.72 -1.44
CA ILE A 51 -1.30 0.19 -1.05
C ILE A 51 -2.27 0.26 -2.24
N LEU A 52 -2.32 1.38 -2.96
CA LEU A 52 -3.15 1.52 -4.17
C LEU A 52 -2.76 0.53 -5.27
N PHE A 53 -1.48 0.21 -5.39
CA PHE A 53 -1.01 -0.84 -6.29
C PHE A 53 -1.52 -2.22 -5.86
N GLY A 54 -1.54 -2.52 -4.57
CA GLY A 54 -2.21 -3.72 -4.02
C GLY A 54 -3.69 -3.78 -4.37
N VAL A 55 -4.41 -2.66 -4.27
CA VAL A 55 -5.82 -2.55 -4.70
C VAL A 55 -5.96 -2.82 -6.20
N LEU A 56 -5.04 -2.31 -7.02
CA LEU A 56 -5.04 -2.52 -8.47
C LEU A 56 -4.79 -3.99 -8.86
N ILE A 57 -3.99 -4.74 -8.09
CA ILE A 57 -3.81 -6.19 -8.33
C ILE A 57 -5.17 -6.90 -8.31
N GLU A 58 -6.07 -6.50 -7.40
CA GLU A 58 -7.43 -7.02 -7.27
C GLU A 58 -8.45 -6.25 -8.14
N TRP A 59 -8.04 -5.63 -9.27
CA TRP A 59 -8.89 -4.78 -10.11
C TRP A 59 -10.23 -5.41 -10.52
N ARG A 60 -10.30 -6.74 -10.68
CA ARG A 60 -11.55 -7.43 -11.01
C ARG A 60 -12.57 -7.31 -9.87
N ARG A 61 -12.11 -7.46 -8.62
CA ARG A 61 -12.93 -7.26 -7.42
C ARG A 61 -13.31 -5.80 -7.29
N VAL A 62 -12.39 -4.86 -7.52
CA VAL A 62 -12.69 -3.42 -7.55
C VAL A 62 -13.82 -3.10 -8.53
N ILE A 63 -13.77 -3.62 -9.76
CA ILE A 63 -14.86 -3.43 -10.73
C ILE A 63 -16.18 -4.06 -10.24
N LYS A 64 -16.12 -5.20 -9.53
CA LYS A 64 -17.33 -5.80 -8.94
C LYS A 64 -17.92 -4.91 -7.84
N LEU A 65 -17.10 -4.29 -6.99
CA LEU A 65 -17.55 -3.36 -5.93
C LEU A 65 -18.41 -2.23 -6.49
N PHE A 66 -17.94 -1.59 -7.56
CA PHE A 66 -18.68 -0.51 -8.22
C PHE A 66 -19.95 -0.96 -8.93
N LYS A 67 -20.12 -2.27 -9.19
CA LYS A 67 -21.28 -2.81 -9.92
C LYS A 67 -22.32 -3.49 -9.03
N ASN A 68 -21.86 -4.22 -8.04
CA ASN A 68 -22.67 -5.13 -7.23
C ASN A 68 -22.81 -4.65 -5.77
N GLY A 69 -22.22 -3.49 -5.44
CA GLY A 69 -22.22 -2.94 -4.08
C GLY A 69 -21.13 -3.54 -3.20
N PHE A 70 -21.17 -3.15 -1.92
CA PHE A 70 -20.20 -3.52 -0.90
C PHE A 70 -20.73 -4.65 -0.01
N SER A 71 -19.84 -5.59 0.35
CA SER A 71 -20.08 -6.59 1.39
C SER A 71 -18.87 -6.56 2.31
N VAL A 72 -19.09 -6.18 3.56
CA VAL A 72 -17.98 -5.96 4.50
C VAL A 72 -17.69 -7.23 5.29
N ASP A 73 -16.52 -7.82 5.06
CA ASP A 73 -15.88 -8.74 5.99
C ASP A 73 -15.13 -7.90 7.04
N VAL A 74 -15.73 -7.81 8.23
CA VAL A 74 -15.20 -7.00 9.33
C VAL A 74 -13.83 -7.50 9.79
N ALA A 75 -13.60 -8.81 9.83
CA ALA A 75 -12.34 -9.36 10.30
C ALA A 75 -11.20 -9.00 9.33
N LEU A 76 -11.44 -9.14 8.03
CA LEU A 76 -10.45 -8.79 7.02
C LEU A 76 -10.25 -7.27 6.90
N LEU A 77 -11.30 -6.48 7.13
CA LEU A 77 -11.20 -5.03 7.16
C LEU A 77 -10.31 -4.58 8.33
N VAL A 78 -10.55 -5.10 9.53
CA VAL A 78 -9.72 -4.84 10.72
C VAL A 78 -8.27 -5.24 10.46
N LEU A 79 -8.03 -6.43 9.89
CA LEU A 79 -6.68 -6.85 9.53
C LEU A 79 -6.03 -5.87 8.54
N SER A 80 -6.74 -5.44 7.50
CA SER A 80 -6.22 -4.46 6.53
C SER A 80 -5.87 -3.14 7.21
N CYS A 81 -6.72 -2.63 8.10
CA CYS A 81 -6.46 -1.40 8.85
C CYS A 81 -5.22 -1.53 9.74
N ILE A 82 -5.06 -2.67 10.44
CA ILE A 82 -3.86 -2.93 11.25
C ILE A 82 -2.61 -2.92 10.36
N LEU A 83 -2.63 -3.61 9.22
CA LEU A 83 -1.48 -3.64 8.31
C LEU A 83 -1.13 -2.24 7.78
N ILE A 84 -2.13 -1.42 7.42
CA ILE A 84 -1.94 -0.03 6.97
C ILE A 84 -1.31 0.82 8.08
N VAL A 85 -1.84 0.75 9.31
CA VAL A 85 -1.32 1.54 10.42
C VAL A 85 0.12 1.13 10.73
N VAL A 86 0.38 -0.17 10.81
CA VAL A 86 1.71 -0.71 11.08
C VAL A 86 2.73 -0.31 10.02
N SER A 87 2.34 -0.35 8.75
CA SER A 87 3.24 -0.03 7.66
C SER A 87 3.47 1.47 7.46
N ILE A 88 2.47 2.33 7.72
CA ILE A 88 2.56 3.79 7.51
C ILE A 88 3.47 4.45 8.54
N ILE A 89 3.35 4.06 9.82
CA ILE A 89 4.13 4.66 10.92
C ILE A 89 5.64 4.51 10.62
N PRO A 90 6.42 5.61 10.65
CA PRO A 90 7.87 5.55 10.48
C PRO A 90 8.54 4.63 11.50
N VAL A 91 9.54 3.86 11.06
CA VAL A 91 10.24 2.87 11.90
C VAL A 91 10.89 3.51 13.13
N SER A 92 11.27 4.79 13.06
CA SER A 92 11.79 5.55 14.20
C SER A 92 10.83 5.57 15.40
N TYR A 93 9.53 5.73 15.16
CA TYR A 93 8.53 5.72 16.24
C TYR A 93 8.36 4.33 16.84
N TRP A 94 8.45 3.28 16.02
CA TRP A 94 8.45 1.90 16.54
C TRP A 94 9.65 1.64 17.45
N PHE A 95 10.82 2.18 17.13
CA PHE A 95 11.98 2.10 18.02
C PHE A 95 11.84 2.94 19.28
N GLU A 96 11.21 4.11 19.20
CA GLU A 96 10.95 4.95 20.36
C GLU A 96 9.99 4.26 21.35
N TRP A 97 8.95 3.60 20.84
CA TRP A 97 7.95 2.93 21.68
C TRP A 97 8.41 1.59 22.27
N PHE A 98 9.15 0.79 21.49
CA PHE A 98 9.49 -0.59 21.86
C PHE A 98 10.98 -0.82 22.14
N GLY A 99 11.82 0.19 21.91
CA GLY A 99 13.27 0.14 22.09
C GLY A 99 14.03 -0.40 20.86
N ILE A 100 15.29 -0.03 20.75
CA ILE A 100 16.19 -0.43 19.65
C ILE A 100 16.52 -1.94 19.69
N ALA A 101 16.49 -2.53 20.89
CA ALA A 101 16.68 -3.96 21.13
C ALA A 101 15.41 -4.80 20.91
N ALA A 102 14.31 -4.22 20.44
CA ALA A 102 13.07 -4.95 20.19
C ALA A 102 13.30 -6.12 19.23
N HIS A 103 13.26 -7.35 19.76
CA HIS A 103 13.22 -8.57 18.99
C HIS A 103 11.79 -8.82 18.48
N GLY A 104 11.63 -9.39 17.28
CA GLY A 104 10.32 -9.74 16.70
C GLY A 104 9.79 -8.76 15.64
N PRO A 105 8.53 -8.31 15.71
CA PRO A 105 7.83 -7.66 14.59
C PRO A 105 8.45 -6.33 14.14
N VAL A 106 9.08 -5.57 15.05
CA VAL A 106 9.76 -4.30 14.72
C VAL A 106 10.94 -4.54 13.77
N LYS A 107 11.64 -5.68 13.89
CA LYS A 107 12.76 -6.04 13.00
C LYS A 107 12.30 -6.27 11.56
N ILE A 108 11.08 -6.79 11.37
CA ILE A 108 10.49 -6.98 10.04
C ILE A 108 10.30 -5.61 9.37
N LEU A 109 9.92 -4.58 10.13
CA LEU A 109 9.68 -3.22 9.63
C LEU A 109 10.95 -2.46 9.26
N GLN A 110 12.13 -2.90 9.70
CA GLN A 110 13.41 -2.25 9.40
C GLN A 110 13.78 -2.37 7.93
N THR A 111 13.36 -3.45 7.26
CA THR A 111 13.67 -3.66 5.85
C THR A 111 12.60 -3.00 4.98
N PRO A 112 12.95 -2.00 4.14
CA PRO A 112 11.97 -1.30 3.30
C PRO A 112 11.14 -2.24 2.43
N LEU A 113 11.76 -3.31 1.90
CA LEU A 113 11.08 -4.32 1.09
C LEU A 113 9.93 -4.99 1.85
N ASN A 114 10.13 -5.36 3.12
CA ASN A 114 9.09 -5.99 3.93
C ASN A 114 7.91 -5.03 4.15
N VAL A 115 8.20 -3.75 4.42
CA VAL A 115 7.16 -2.72 4.57
C VAL A 115 6.38 -2.55 3.26
N TYR A 116 7.05 -2.58 2.11
CA TYR A 116 6.38 -2.52 0.81
C TYR A 116 5.49 -3.74 0.56
N LEU A 117 5.95 -4.95 0.91
CA LEU A 117 5.12 -6.15 0.81
C LEU A 117 3.90 -6.08 1.73
N ILE A 118 4.06 -5.61 2.97
CA ILE A 118 2.95 -5.38 3.90
C ILE A 118 1.94 -4.39 3.28
N ASN A 119 2.40 -3.30 2.67
CA ASN A 119 1.52 -2.33 1.98
C ASN A 119 0.74 -2.96 0.83
N VAL A 120 1.39 -3.77 -0.01
CA VAL A 120 0.70 -4.49 -1.10
C VAL A 120 -0.35 -5.42 -0.54
N VAL A 121 0.01 -6.23 0.46
CA VAL A 121 -0.92 -7.16 1.12
C VAL A 121 -2.07 -6.41 1.78
N ALA A 122 -1.82 -5.26 2.39
CA ALA A 122 -2.84 -4.41 2.97
C ALA A 122 -3.86 -3.92 1.93
N GLY A 123 -3.40 -3.47 0.75
CA GLY A 123 -4.29 -3.08 -0.35
C GLY A 123 -5.13 -4.23 -0.90
N ILE A 124 -4.53 -5.42 -1.00
CA ILE A 124 -5.25 -6.66 -1.39
C ILE A 124 -6.30 -7.00 -0.34
N ALA A 125 -5.93 -7.04 0.94
CA ALA A 125 -6.81 -7.35 2.05
C ALA A 125 -7.99 -6.37 2.13
N LEU A 126 -7.72 -5.07 1.98
CA LEU A 126 -8.74 -4.02 1.93
C LEU A 126 -9.74 -4.24 0.78
N THR A 127 -9.25 -4.61 -0.41
CA THR A 127 -10.14 -4.86 -1.54
C THR A 127 -11.01 -6.09 -1.30
N ARG A 128 -10.44 -7.13 -0.71
CA ARG A 128 -11.15 -8.37 -0.38
C ARG A 128 -12.14 -8.17 0.75
N SER A 129 -11.82 -7.34 1.74
CA SER A 129 -12.71 -7.09 2.89
C SER A 129 -13.98 -6.35 2.51
N LEU A 130 -14.01 -5.71 1.34
CA LEU A 130 -15.15 -4.95 0.85
C LEU A 130 -15.97 -5.71 -0.20
N ALA A 131 -15.39 -6.77 -0.79
CA ALA A 131 -15.97 -7.49 -1.92
C ALA A 131 -16.53 -8.85 -1.48
N LYS A 132 -17.78 -9.12 -1.83
CA LYS A 132 -18.37 -10.46 -1.70
C LYS A 132 -17.65 -11.40 -2.67
N ASP A 133 -17.13 -12.52 -2.17
CA ASP A 133 -16.48 -13.56 -2.99
C ASP A 133 -17.40 -14.06 -4.11
#